data_AF-A0A942QXQ4-F1
#
_entry.id   AF-A0A942QXQ4-F1
#
_cell.length_a   1.000
_cell.length_b   1.000
_cell.length_c   1.000
_cell.angle_alpha   90.00
_cell.angle_beta   90.00
_cell.angle_gamma   90.00
#
_symmetry.space_group_name_H-M   'P 1'
#
loop_
_entity.id
_entity.type
_entity.pdbx_description
1 polymer ?
#
loop_
_entity_poly.entity_id
_entity_poly.type
_entity_poly.pdbx_seq_one_letter_code
_entity_poly.pdbx_strand_id
1 'polypeptide(L)'
;MHIFDEKFLKNKKQYLIQSLIAAIIFIFMMTLLDIFLNATVIVSLAATTFVIFTIPLKEGSKPRYIIGGHSIAILVGSCFYFMSSYFTEINLSIFAGLAVGFTIFLMVIFNFEHPPATAFALGLVLGGVTLYKIAIVVIGLSTILLLKRALKKHLIDLL
;
A
#
# COMPACT_ATOMS: atom_id res chain seq x y z
N MET A 1 13.23 15.38 -23.16
CA MET A 1 13.11 14.49 -21.99
C MET A 1 14.12 14.95 -20.95
N HIS A 2 13.67 15.52 -19.84
CA HIS A 2 14.55 15.83 -18.71
C HIS A 2 14.63 14.60 -17.81
N ILE A 3 15.85 14.10 -17.55
CA ILE A 3 16.10 12.94 -16.68
C ILE A 3 15.87 13.30 -15.20
N PHE A 4 16.03 14.58 -14.85
CA PHE A 4 15.83 15.11 -13.50
C PHE A 4 14.56 15.95 -13.42
N ASP A 5 13.86 15.81 -12.29
CA ASP A 5 12.71 16.66 -11.95
C ASP A 5 13.17 18.11 -11.71
N GLU A 6 12.51 19.07 -12.35
CA GLU A 6 12.80 20.49 -12.18
C GLU A 6 12.54 20.97 -10.74
N LYS A 7 11.58 20.35 -10.04
CA LYS A 7 11.27 20.64 -8.63
C LYS A 7 12.41 20.21 -7.71
N PHE A 8 13.17 19.18 -8.06
CA PHE A 8 14.31 18.71 -7.27
C PHE A 8 15.35 19.82 -7.14
N LEU A 9 15.66 20.54 -8.22
CA LEU A 9 16.67 21.61 -8.21
C LEU A 9 16.34 22.72 -7.21
N LYS A 10 15.05 23.02 -7.02
CA LYS A 10 14.55 24.04 -6.08
C LYS A 10 14.40 23.51 -4.65
N ASN A 11 14.06 22.23 -4.48
CA ASN A 11 13.66 21.64 -3.18
C ASN A 11 14.56 20.47 -2.71
N LYS A 12 15.85 20.43 -3.10
CA LYS A 12 16.78 19.31 -2.81
C LYS A 12 16.73 18.82 -1.36
N LYS A 13 16.65 19.76 -0.41
CA LYS A 13 16.61 19.48 1.04
C LYS A 13 15.35 18.68 1.41
N GLN A 14 14.19 19.05 0.91
CA GLN A 14 12.92 18.37 1.19
C GLN A 14 12.89 16.98 0.56
N TYR A 15 13.40 16.80 -0.66
CA TYR A 15 13.52 15.47 -1.29
C TYR A 15 14.36 14.53 -0.42
N LEU A 16 15.51 15.00 0.06
CA LEU A 16 16.41 14.21 0.90
C LEU A 16 15.79 13.92 2.28
N ILE A 17 15.22 14.93 2.95
CA ILE A 17 14.57 14.77 4.26
C ILE A 17 13.36 13.84 4.18
N GLN A 18 12.45 14.03 3.22
CA GLN A 18 11.25 13.18 3.09
C GLN A 18 11.60 11.73 2.78
N SER A 19 12.61 11.51 1.93
CA SER A 19 13.08 10.16 1.61
C SER A 19 13.76 9.48 2.81
N LEU A 20 14.57 10.22 3.59
CA LEU A 20 15.17 9.69 4.82
C LEU A 20 14.13 9.40 5.89
N ILE A 21 13.15 10.29 6.08
CA ILE A 21 12.03 10.08 6.99
C ILE A 21 11.25 8.82 6.59
N ALA A 22 10.93 8.66 5.30
CA ALA A 22 10.24 7.48 4.79
C ALA A 22 11.04 6.20 5.09
N ALA A 23 12.35 6.22 4.86
CA ALA A 23 13.24 5.09 5.14
C ALA A 23 13.28 4.75 6.64
N ILE A 24 13.47 5.73 7.52
CA ILE A 24 13.50 5.53 8.98
C ILE A 24 12.18 4.95 9.47
N ILE A 25 11.05 5.49 9.00
CA ILE A 25 9.72 5.01 9.36
C ILE A 25 9.53 3.57 8.88
N PHE A 26 9.92 3.27 7.65
CA PHE A 26 9.77 1.92 7.12
C PHE A 26 10.66 0.90 7.86
N ILE A 27 11.90 1.25 8.19
CA ILE A 27 12.79 0.43 9.02
C ILE A 27 12.14 0.18 10.39
N PHE A 28 11.67 1.23 11.05
CA PHE A 28 10.99 1.10 12.34
C PHE A 28 9.77 0.18 12.27
N MET A 29 8.96 0.31 11.23
CA MET A 29 7.81 -0.57 10.99
C MET A 29 8.23 -2.02 10.76
N MET A 30 9.27 -2.26 9.96
CA MET A 30 9.77 -3.61 9.72
C MET A 30 10.25 -4.28 11.01
N THR A 31 10.94 -3.53 11.88
CA THR A 31 11.42 -4.03 13.17
C THR A 31 10.28 -4.26 14.17
N LEU A 32 9.30 -3.34 14.25
CA LEU A 32 8.23 -3.44 15.24
C LEU A 32 7.18 -4.50 14.92
N LEU A 33 6.81 -4.63 13.64
CA LEU A 33 5.72 -5.52 13.23
C LEU A 33 6.23 -6.93 12.86
N ASP A 34 7.53 -7.21 13.10
CA ASP A 34 8.22 -8.47 12.77
C ASP A 34 7.82 -9.02 11.39
N ILE A 35 7.80 -8.13 10.39
CA ILE A 35 7.16 -8.40 9.09
C ILE A 35 8.04 -9.32 8.21
N PHE A 36 9.21 -9.76 8.68
CA PHE A 36 10.18 -10.53 7.90
C PHE A 36 9.59 -11.78 7.23
N LEU A 37 8.48 -12.29 7.75
CA LEU A 37 7.81 -13.50 7.25
C LEU A 37 6.70 -13.25 6.21
N ASN A 38 6.29 -12.00 5.95
CA ASN A 38 5.12 -11.69 5.11
C ASN A 38 5.43 -10.72 3.97
N ALA A 39 6.07 -11.23 2.91
CA ALA A 39 6.46 -10.46 1.72
C ALA A 39 5.31 -9.61 1.14
N THR A 40 4.09 -10.14 1.06
CA THR A 40 2.89 -9.42 0.63
C THR A 40 2.63 -8.15 1.42
N VAL A 41 2.72 -8.24 2.75
CA VAL A 41 2.44 -7.12 3.65
C VAL A 41 3.53 -6.07 3.53
N ILE A 42 4.80 -6.51 3.49
CA ILE A 42 5.95 -5.62 3.30
C ILE A 42 5.80 -4.81 2.01
N VAL A 43 5.53 -5.48 0.89
CA VAL A 43 5.46 -4.82 -0.43
C VAL A 43 4.33 -3.78 -0.46
N SER A 44 3.17 -4.10 0.09
CA SER A 44 2.05 -3.16 0.14
C SER A 44 2.32 -1.95 1.05
N LEU A 45 2.91 -2.17 2.23
CA LEU A 45 3.27 -1.10 3.15
C LEU A 45 4.41 -0.24 2.59
N ALA A 46 5.38 -0.82 1.89
CA ALA A 46 6.45 -0.10 1.21
C ALA A 46 5.88 0.85 0.15
N ALA A 47 5.00 0.33 -0.71
CA ALA A 47 4.36 1.13 -1.75
C ALA A 47 3.44 2.21 -1.16
N THR A 48 2.72 1.91 -0.07
CA THR A 48 1.90 2.91 0.64
C THR A 48 2.76 4.01 1.29
N THR A 49 3.89 3.63 1.89
CA THR A 49 4.88 4.57 2.44
C THR A 49 5.40 5.49 1.35
N PHE A 50 5.77 4.93 0.19
CA PHE A 50 6.19 5.70 -0.97
C PHE A 50 5.13 6.74 -1.37
N VAL A 51 3.87 6.34 -1.58
CA VAL A 51 2.79 7.26 -1.96
C VAL A 51 2.62 8.38 -0.92
N ILE A 52 2.57 8.02 0.36
CA ILE A 52 2.31 8.98 1.45
C ILE A 52 3.43 10.01 1.60
N PHE A 53 4.70 9.63 1.41
CA PHE A 53 5.83 10.54 1.59
C PHE A 53 6.24 11.28 0.32
N THR A 54 5.85 10.79 -0.86
CA THR A 54 6.14 11.46 -2.14
C THR A 54 5.03 12.41 -2.58
N ILE A 55 3.76 12.05 -2.39
CA ILE A 55 2.59 12.90 -2.74
C ILE A 55 1.62 13.07 -1.56
N PRO A 56 2.09 13.59 -0.41
CA PRO A 56 1.33 13.68 0.83
C PRO A 56 0.04 14.51 0.73
N LEU A 57 -0.04 15.51 -0.15
CA LEU A 57 -1.17 16.45 -0.22
C LEU A 57 -2.23 16.05 -1.25
N LYS A 58 -1.91 15.13 -2.17
CA LYS A 58 -2.85 14.63 -3.18
C LYS A 58 -3.95 13.73 -2.60
N GLU A 59 -5.04 13.59 -3.35
CA GLU A 59 -6.22 12.82 -2.95
C GLU A 59 -5.89 11.36 -2.62
N GLY A 60 -5.07 10.68 -3.44
CA GLY A 60 -4.66 9.29 -3.22
C GLY A 60 -3.91 9.04 -1.91
N SER A 61 -3.40 10.08 -1.27
CA SER A 61 -2.76 9.98 0.05
C SER A 61 -3.72 10.26 1.21
N LYS A 62 -4.98 10.65 0.96
CA LYS A 62 -5.95 10.91 2.03
C LYS A 62 -6.33 9.58 2.73
N PRO A 63 -6.56 9.58 4.06
CA PRO A 63 -6.87 8.37 4.81
C PRO A 63 -8.02 7.54 4.23
N ARG A 64 -9.04 8.22 3.66
CA ARG A 64 -10.19 7.58 3.01
C ARG A 64 -9.77 6.59 1.91
N TYR A 65 -8.83 6.95 1.05
CA TYR A 65 -8.42 6.13 -0.09
C TYR A 65 -7.55 4.97 0.36
N ILE A 66 -6.64 5.23 1.29
CA ILE A 66 -5.75 4.20 1.85
C ILE A 66 -6.56 3.13 2.59
N ILE A 67 -7.46 3.55 3.49
CA ILE A 67 -8.29 2.63 4.28
C ILE A 67 -9.29 1.93 3.36
N GLY A 68 -10.06 2.68 2.56
CA GLY A 68 -11.07 2.11 1.66
C GLY A 68 -10.48 1.15 0.64
N GLY A 69 -9.32 1.50 0.06
CA GLY A 69 -8.63 0.66 -0.90
C GLY A 69 -8.17 -0.66 -0.27
N HIS A 70 -7.57 -0.62 0.92
CA HIS A 70 -7.17 -1.85 1.62
C HIS A 70 -8.38 -2.67 2.11
N SER A 71 -9.49 -2.03 2.48
CA SER A 71 -10.74 -2.74 2.79
C SER A 71 -11.25 -3.52 1.58
N ILE A 72 -11.28 -2.91 0.39
CA ILE A 72 -11.64 -3.60 -0.85
C ILE A 72 -10.65 -4.74 -1.11
N ALA A 73 -9.34 -4.49 -1.00
CA ALA A 73 -8.33 -5.49 -1.25
C ALA A 73 -8.43 -6.71 -0.31
N ILE A 74 -8.73 -6.49 0.97
CA ILE A 74 -8.96 -7.57 1.94
C ILE A 74 -10.20 -8.37 1.54
N LEU A 75 -11.31 -7.72 1.22
CA LEU A 75 -12.55 -8.38 0.84
C LEU A 75 -12.39 -9.21 -0.44
N VAL A 76 -11.89 -8.58 -1.50
CA VAL A 76 -11.71 -9.21 -2.82
C VAL A 76 -10.63 -10.28 -2.77
N GLY A 77 -9.46 -9.96 -2.22
CA GLY A 77 -8.35 -10.91 -2.09
C GLY A 77 -8.73 -12.13 -1.26
N SER A 78 -9.49 -11.96 -0.18
CA SER A 78 -9.98 -13.08 0.61
C SER A 78 -11.00 -13.93 -0.14
N CYS A 79 -11.95 -13.29 -0.83
CA CYS A 79 -12.95 -14.00 -1.63
C CYS A 79 -12.28 -14.90 -2.69
N PHE A 80 -11.35 -14.35 -3.47
CA PHE A 80 -10.65 -15.11 -4.50
C PHE A 80 -9.67 -16.14 -3.95
N TYR A 81 -9.05 -15.89 -2.80
CA TYR A 81 -8.24 -16.90 -2.11
C TYR A 81 -9.09 -18.12 -1.70
N PHE A 82 -10.23 -17.91 -1.04
CA PHE A 82 -11.10 -19.02 -0.64
C PHE A 82 -11.72 -19.74 -1.84
N MET A 83 -12.06 -19.00 -2.91
CA MET A 83 -12.51 -19.59 -4.17
C MET A 83 -11.42 -20.47 -4.79
N SER A 84 -10.16 -20.02 -4.81
CA SER A 84 -9.04 -20.81 -5.31
C SER A 84 -8.77 -22.08 -4.51
N SER A 85 -9.07 -22.06 -3.21
CA SER A 85 -8.96 -23.23 -2.33
C SER A 85 -10.08 -24.25 -2.58
N TYR A 86 -11.24 -23.83 -3.08
CA TYR A 86 -12.35 -24.71 -3.43
C TYR A 86 -12.19 -25.31 -4.84
N PHE A 87 -11.70 -24.52 -5.81
CA PHE A 87 -11.51 -24.94 -7.20
C PHE A 87 -10.03 -25.23 -7.49
N THR A 88 -9.51 -26.31 -6.92
CA THR A 88 -8.08 -26.66 -6.99
C THR A 88 -7.57 -27.01 -8.40
N GLU A 89 -8.47 -27.38 -9.31
CA GLU A 89 -8.13 -27.70 -10.71
C GLU A 89 -7.77 -26.45 -11.55
N ILE A 90 -8.18 -25.26 -11.08
CA ILE A 90 -7.94 -24.00 -11.79
C ILE A 90 -6.63 -23.40 -11.29
N ASN A 91 -5.81 -22.91 -12.23
CA ASN A 91 -4.53 -22.28 -11.89
C ASN A 91 -4.73 -21.05 -10.98
N LEU A 92 -3.99 -21.02 -9.86
CA LEU A 92 -3.99 -19.91 -8.89
C LEU A 92 -3.77 -18.53 -9.54
N SER A 93 -2.99 -18.47 -10.62
CA SER A 93 -2.71 -17.24 -11.37
C SER A 93 -3.96 -16.59 -11.95
N ILE A 94 -4.98 -17.39 -12.32
CA ILE A 94 -6.27 -16.90 -12.82
C ILE A 94 -7.02 -16.18 -11.69
N PHE A 95 -7.09 -16.78 -10.50
CA PHE A 95 -7.70 -16.15 -9.33
C PHE A 95 -6.96 -14.88 -8.91
N ALA A 96 -5.62 -14.89 -8.99
CA ALA A 96 -4.80 -13.70 -8.73
C ALA A 96 -5.11 -12.57 -9.73
N GLY A 97 -5.20 -12.88 -11.02
CA GLY A 97 -5.58 -11.91 -12.06
C GLY A 97 -6.99 -11.35 -11.87
N LEU A 98 -7.96 -12.22 -11.55
CA LEU A 98 -9.33 -11.81 -11.24
C LEU A 98 -9.39 -10.94 -10.00
N ALA A 99 -8.67 -11.28 -8.92
CA ALA A 99 -8.62 -10.48 -7.72
C ALA A 99 -8.07 -9.07 -7.98
N VAL A 100 -7.01 -8.95 -8.79
CA VAL A 100 -6.47 -7.66 -9.22
C VAL A 100 -7.51 -6.86 -10.01
N GLY A 101 -8.12 -7.47 -11.04
CA GLY A 101 -9.12 -6.81 -11.87
C GLY A 101 -10.34 -6.35 -11.09
N PHE A 102 -10.90 -7.20 -10.23
CA PHE A 102 -12.04 -6.85 -9.39
C PHE A 102 -11.68 -5.80 -8.33
N THR A 103 -10.48 -5.86 -7.75
CA THR A 103 -10.03 -4.84 -6.79
C THR A 103 -9.96 -3.48 -7.46
N ILE A 104 -9.36 -3.38 -8.65
CA ILE A 104 -9.31 -2.14 -9.44
C ILE A 104 -10.72 -1.65 -9.76
N PHE A 105 -11.57 -2.54 -10.29
CA PHE A 105 -12.95 -2.21 -10.65
C PHE A 105 -13.74 -1.60 -9.48
N LEU A 106 -13.69 -2.24 -8.31
CA LEU A 106 -14.40 -1.74 -7.13
C LEU A 106 -13.78 -0.43 -6.61
N MET A 107 -12.45 -0.28 -6.62
CA MET A 107 -11.80 0.96 -6.20
C MET A 107 -12.24 2.14 -7.08
N VAL A 108 -12.36 1.94 -8.39
CA VAL A 108 -12.82 2.97 -9.34
C VAL A 108 -14.29 3.32 -9.09
N ILE A 109 -15.16 2.32 -8.86
CA ILE A 109 -16.58 2.57 -8.57
C ILE A 109 -16.77 3.36 -7.27
N PHE A 110 -16.05 2.97 -6.21
CA PHE A 110 -16.24 3.56 -4.87
C PHE A 110 -15.34 4.79 -4.60
N ASN A 111 -14.52 5.18 -5.58
CA ASN A 111 -13.56 6.29 -5.43
C ASN A 111 -12.62 6.06 -4.24
N PHE A 112 -12.01 4.87 -4.20
CA PHE A 112 -11.04 4.42 -3.20
C PHE A 112 -9.72 3.97 -3.86
N GLU A 113 -9.30 4.71 -4.88
CA GLU A 113 -8.09 4.43 -5.66
C GLU A 113 -6.84 4.52 -4.77
N HIS A 114 -6.32 3.36 -4.39
CA HIS A 114 -5.04 3.24 -3.70
C HIS A 114 -4.25 2.08 -4.31
N PRO A 115 -3.42 2.33 -5.35
CA PRO A 115 -2.72 1.28 -6.08
C PRO A 115 -1.95 0.26 -5.22
N PRO A 116 -1.30 0.65 -4.09
CA PRO A 116 -0.65 -0.31 -3.19
C PRO A 116 -1.58 -1.38 -2.60
N ALA A 117 -2.88 -1.11 -2.50
CA ALA A 117 -3.86 -2.08 -2.02
C ALA A 117 -4.18 -3.14 -3.08
N THR A 118 -4.11 -2.83 -4.37
CA THR A 118 -4.23 -3.84 -5.45
C THR A 118 -3.12 -4.88 -5.37
N ALA A 119 -1.87 -4.45 -5.10
CA ALA A 119 -0.76 -5.35 -4.87
C ALA A 119 -0.97 -6.22 -3.61
N PHE A 120 -1.63 -5.67 -2.58
CA PHE A 120 -2.00 -6.43 -1.40
C PHE A 120 -3.02 -7.53 -1.69
N ALA A 121 -4.08 -7.23 -2.46
CA ALA A 121 -5.08 -8.21 -2.87
C ALA A 121 -4.45 -9.39 -3.63
N LEU A 122 -3.56 -9.08 -4.58
CA LEU A 122 -2.77 -10.09 -5.31
C LEU A 122 -1.99 -10.99 -4.33
N GLY A 123 -1.25 -10.37 -3.42
CA GLY A 123 -0.43 -11.13 -2.48
C GLY A 123 -1.25 -11.92 -1.46
N LEU A 124 -2.48 -11.53 -1.15
CA LEU A 124 -3.40 -12.33 -0.32
C LEU A 124 -3.81 -13.62 -1.02
N VAL A 125 -4.06 -13.56 -2.33
CA VAL A 125 -4.39 -14.76 -3.13
C VAL A 125 -3.17 -15.68 -3.23
N LEU A 126 -2.00 -15.13 -3.53
CA LEU A 126 -0.78 -15.94 -3.74
C LEU A 126 -0.18 -16.48 -2.44
N GLY A 127 -0.11 -15.64 -1.41
CA GLY A 127 0.53 -15.97 -0.14
C GLY A 127 -0.43 -16.52 0.90
N GLY A 128 -1.73 -16.51 0.64
CA GLY A 128 -2.80 -16.92 1.54
C GLY A 128 -3.24 -15.85 2.54
N VAL A 129 -4.45 -16.04 3.05
CA VAL A 129 -5.13 -15.10 3.95
C VAL A 129 -5.02 -15.60 5.39
N THR A 130 -4.46 -14.77 6.27
CA THR A 130 -4.44 -15.02 7.71
C THR A 130 -4.82 -13.74 8.46
N LEU A 131 -5.49 -13.91 9.60
CA LEU A 131 -5.83 -12.78 10.48
C LEU A 131 -4.59 -12.00 10.89
N TYR A 132 -3.44 -12.67 11.06
CA TYR A 132 -2.16 -12.04 11.34
C TYR A 132 -1.73 -11.04 10.26
N LYS A 133 -1.78 -11.41 8.97
CA LYS A 133 -1.44 -10.49 7.86
C LYS A 133 -2.35 -9.29 7.80
N ILE A 134 -3.66 -9.50 8.00
CA ILE A 134 -4.66 -8.43 8.01
C ILE A 134 -4.38 -7.47 9.18
N ALA A 135 -4.16 -8.00 10.39
CA ALA A 135 -3.85 -7.21 11.58
C ALA A 135 -2.58 -6.37 11.39
N ILE A 136 -1.49 -6.96 10.87
CA ILE A 136 -0.24 -6.25 10.57
C ILE A 136 -0.47 -5.12 9.57
N VAL A 137 -1.19 -5.35 8.47
CA VAL A 137 -1.49 -4.29 7.51
C VAL A 137 -2.28 -3.17 8.17
N VAL A 138 -3.32 -3.49 8.95
CA VAL A 138 -4.13 -2.46 9.61
C VAL A 138 -3.31 -1.62 10.60
N ILE A 139 -2.49 -2.27 11.43
CA ILE A 139 -1.58 -1.60 12.37
C ILE A 139 -0.56 -0.76 11.60
N GLY A 140 0.00 -1.31 10.52
CA GLY A 140 0.99 -0.65 9.71
C GLY A 140 0.44 0.61 9.04
N LEU A 141 -0.71 0.51 8.37
CA LEU A 141 -1.39 1.63 7.74
C LEU A 141 -1.76 2.71 8.76
N SER A 142 -2.25 2.31 9.93
CA SER A 142 -2.56 3.23 11.03
C SER A 142 -1.32 3.99 11.48
N THR A 143 -0.19 3.30 11.62
CA THR A 143 1.10 3.89 11.98
C THR A 143 1.57 4.90 10.92
N ILE A 144 1.52 4.54 9.63
CA ILE A 144 1.92 5.46 8.55
C ILE A 144 1.00 6.68 8.50
N LEU A 145 -0.32 6.51 8.67
CA LEU A 145 -1.29 7.61 8.67
C LEU A 145 -1.09 8.56 9.86
N LEU A 146 -0.79 8.03 11.05
CA LEU A 146 -0.47 8.84 12.23
C LEU A 146 0.81 9.65 12.01
N LEU A 147 1.86 9.01 11.48
CA LEU A 147 3.14 9.67 11.19
C LEU A 147 2.98 10.74 10.11
N LYS A 148 2.21 10.45 9.04
CA LYS A 148 1.83 11.45 8.03
C LYS A 148 1.17 12.66 8.68
N ARG A 149 0.22 12.45 9.60
CA ARG A 149 -0.48 13.53 10.28
C ARG A 149 0.47 14.36 11.15
N ALA A 150 1.38 13.72 11.88
CA ALA A 150 2.38 14.38 12.72
C ALA A 150 3.38 15.21 11.87
N LEU A 151 3.79 14.66 10.73
CA LEU A 151 4.81 15.25 9.86
C LEU A 151 4.24 16.21 8.81
N LYS A 152 2.91 16.32 8.69
CA LYS A 152 2.21 17.09 7.64
C LYS A 152 2.79 18.49 7.38
N LYS A 153 3.26 19.19 8.43
CA LYS A 153 3.84 20.54 8.32
C LYS A 153 5.17 20.60 7.56
N HIS A 154 5.89 19.48 7.46
CA HIS A 154 7.21 19.38 6.83
C HIS A 154 7.17 18.65 5.48
N LEU A 155 5.99 18.18 5.07
CA LEU A 155 5.78 17.37 3.88
C LEU A 155 5.32 18.25 2.70
N ILE A 156 5.99 18.13 1.56
CA ILE A 156 5.58 18.73 0.29
C ILE A 156 5.34 17.64 -0.76
N ASP A 157 4.60 17.97 -1.81
CA ASP A 157 4.45 17.08 -2.96
C ASP A 157 5.72 17.09 -3.81
N LEU A 158 6.37 15.92 -3.90
CA LEU A 158 7.56 15.67 -4.69
C LEU A 158 7.24 15.31 -6.14
N LEU A 159 6.02 14.83 -6.44
CA LEU A 159 5.54 14.49 -7.79
C LEU A 159 4.39 15.41 -8.21
#